data_AF-A0AAW3YTJ3-F1
#
_entry.id   AF-A0AAW3YTJ3-F1
#
_cell.length_a   1.000
_cell.length_b   1.000
_cell.length_c   1.000
_cell.angle_alpha   90.00
_cell.angle_beta   90.00
_cell.angle_gamma   90.00
#
_symmetry.space_group_name_H-M   'P 1'
#
loop_
_entity.id
_entity.type
_entity.pdbx_description
1 polymer ?
#
loop_
_entity_poly.entity_id
_entity_poly.type
_entity_poly.pdbx_seq_one_letter_code
_entity_poly.pdbx_strand_id
1 'polypeptide(L)' 'MYQRLIQAINQGILQPEQRIPSIRTLSNELHVSRSTVESAYMLLISEGYLEARGQAGTIVSPRVAGIELLKV' A
#
# COMPACT_ATOMS: atom_id res chain seq x y z
N MET A 1 6.89 -3.51 7.42
CA MET A 1 6.34 -3.48 6.05
C MET A 1 5.49 -2.23 5.82
N TYR A 2 4.49 -1.96 6.67
CA TYR A 2 3.67 -0.74 6.62
C TYR A 2 4.48 0.55 6.36
N GLN A 3 5.46 0.87 7.21
CA GLN A 3 6.27 2.09 7.09
C GLN A 3 6.98 2.21 5.74
N ARG A 4 7.44 1.08 5.17
CA ARG A 4 8.14 1.07 3.87
C ARG A 4 7.21 1.43 2.72
N LEU A 5 5.96 0.97 2.77
CA LEU A 5 4.95 1.31 1.77
C LEU A 5 4.51 2.77 1.90
N ILE A 6 4.29 3.26 3.13
CA ILE A 6 4.03 4.68 3.39
C ILE A 6 5.14 5.56 2.84
N GLN A 7 6.40 5.23 3.12
CA GLN A 7 7.54 6.00 2.59
C GLN A 7 7.56 5.99 1.06
N ALA A 8 7.28 4.86 0.41
CA ALA A 8 7.24 4.78 -1.04
C ALA A 8 6.10 5.62 -1.64
N ILE A 9 4.93 5.66 -0.98
CA ILE A 9 3.81 6.52 -1.39
C ILE A 9 4.17 7.99 -1.20
N ASN A 10 4.71 8.37 -0.03
CA ASN A 10 5.09 9.75 0.29
C ASN A 10 6.22 10.28 -0.59
N GLN A 11 7.14 9.41 -1.03
CA GLN A 11 8.21 9.75 -1.97
C GLN A 11 7.74 9.78 -3.43
N GLY A 12 6.47 9.46 -3.70
CA GLY A 12 5.93 9.39 -5.07
C GLY A 12 6.44 8.21 -5.89
N ILE A 13 7.12 7.24 -5.27
CA ILE A 13 7.53 5.98 -5.92
C ILE A 13 6.29 5.15 -6.26
N LEU A 14 5.31 5.14 -5.35
CA LEU A 14 3.98 4.59 -5.58
C LEU A 14 3.02 5.73 -5.85
N GLN A 15 2.57 5.83 -7.08
CA GLN A 15 1.67 6.91 -7.52
C GLN A 15 0.21 6.57 -7.22
N PRO A 16 -0.65 7.60 -7.04
CA PRO A 16 -2.09 7.40 -6.97
C PRO A 16 -2.60 6.56 -8.14
N GLU A 17 -3.57 5.68 -7.88
CA GLU A 17 -4.15 4.74 -8.86
C GLU A 17 -3.20 3.66 -9.37
N GLN A 18 -1.93 3.69 -8.98
CA GLN A 18 -0.98 2.65 -9.33
C GLN A 18 -1.38 1.32 -8.69
N ARG A 19 -1.39 0.26 -9.50
CA ARG A 19 -1.58 -1.10 -9.02
C ARG A 19 -0.35 -1.57 -8.25
N ILE A 20 -0.57 -2.09 -7.05
CA ILE A 20 0.49 -2.65 -6.22
C ILE A 20 0.54 -4.18 -6.37
N PRO A 21 1.70 -4.82 -6.11
CA PRO A 21 1.81 -6.26 -6.16
C PRO A 21 0.82 -6.95 -5.21
N SER A 22 0.43 -8.18 -5.53
CA SER A 22 -0.38 -8.98 -4.61
C SER A 22 0.42 -9.31 -3.33
N ILE A 23 -0.27 -9.61 -2.23
CA ILE A 23 0.36 -10.07 -0.98
C ILE A 23 1.33 -11.22 -1.25
N ARG A 24 0.93 -12.17 -2.11
CA ARG A 24 1.76 -13.32 -2.50
C ARG A 24 3.01 -12.89 -3.26
N THR A 25 2.85 -12.01 -4.26
CA THR A 25 3.96 -11.51 -5.07
C THR A 25 4.97 -10.76 -4.21
N LEU A 26 4.49 -9.82 -3.40
CA LEU A 26 5.34 -8.96 -2.58
C LEU A 26 6.05 -9.73 -1.47
N SER A 27 5.37 -10.71 -0.86
CA SER A 27 5.95 -11.63 0.12
C SER A 27 7.12 -12.41 -0.48
N ASN A 28 6.96 -12.92 -1.72
CA ASN A 28 8.01 -13.65 -2.41
C ASN A 28 9.18 -12.74 -2.80
N GLU A 29 8.92 -11.57 -3.39
CA GLU A 29 9.95 -10.62 -3.81
C GLU A 29 10.81 -10.14 -2.63
N LEU A 30 10.17 -9.82 -1.51
CA LEU A 30 10.84 -9.27 -0.33
C LEU A 30 11.30 -10.33 0.66
N HIS A 31 11.03 -11.62 0.40
CA HIS A 31 11.34 -12.74 1.31
C HIS A 31 10.80 -12.52 2.74
N VAL A 32 9.60 -11.95 2.84
CA VAL A 32 8.90 -11.69 4.12
C VAL A 32 7.67 -12.57 4.23
N SER A 33 7.22 -12.84 5.46
CA SER A 33 6.02 -13.64 5.66
C SER A 33 4.78 -12.98 5.05
N ARG A 34 3.85 -13.81 4.54
CA ARG A 34 2.59 -13.32 3.96
C ARG A 34 1.76 -12.56 4.99
N SER A 35 1.71 -13.03 6.25
CA SER A 35 0.96 -12.38 7.33
C SER A 35 1.50 -10.98 7.64
N THR A 36 2.81 -10.74 7.51
CA THR A 36 3.40 -9.40 7.64
C THR A 36 2.94 -8.45 6.54
N VAL A 37 2.89 -8.92 5.29
CA VAL A 37 2.43 -8.11 4.15
C VAL A 37 0.93 -7.86 4.24
N GLU A 38 0.16 -8.90 4.57
CA GLU A 38 -1.29 -8.83 4.76
C GLU A 38 -1.66 -7.81 5.85
N SER A 39 -1.04 -7.90 7.03
CA SER A 39 -1.29 -6.95 8.12
C SER A 39 -0.99 -5.51 7.71
N ALA A 40 0.08 -5.29 6.95
CA ALA A 40 0.41 -3.96 6.43
C ALA A 40 -0.61 -3.46 5.40
N TYR A 41 -1.07 -4.33 4.50
CA TYR A 41 -2.09 -3.99 3.51
C TYR A 41 -3.41 -3.64 4.20
N MET A 42 -3.84 -4.44 5.18
CA MET A 42 -5.06 -4.17 5.95
C MET A 42 -5.01 -2.82 6.65
N LEU A 43 -3.88 -2.49 7.30
CA LEU A 43 -3.71 -1.20 7.95
C LEU A 43 -3.77 -0.04 6.95
N LEU A 44 -3.03 -0.14 5.83
CA LEU A 44 -3.04 0.88 4.78
C LEU A 44 -4.41 1.07 4.13
N ILE A 45 -5.18 -0.01 3.96
CA ILE A 45 -6.55 0.06 3.46
C ILE A 45 -7.45 0.75 4.49
N SER A 46 -7.31 0.40 5.78
CA SER A 46 -8.11 1.01 6.85
C SER A 46 -7.88 2.51 7.00
N GLU A 47 -6.66 2.97 6.73
CA GLU A 47 -6.27 4.38 6.76
C GLU A 47 -6.55 5.11 5.43
N GLY A 48 -6.98 4.38 4.39
CA GLY A 48 -7.32 4.96 3.08
C GLY A 48 -6.13 5.23 2.16
N TYR A 49 -4.94 4.72 2.47
CA TYR A 49 -3.78 4.79 1.57
C TYR A 49 -3.90 3.84 0.38
N LEU A 50 -4.54 2.68 0.59
CA LEU A 50 -4.74 1.65 -0.43
C LEU A 50 -6.23 1.34 -0.60
N GLU A 51 -6.60 0.91 -1.81
CA GLU A 51 -7.94 0.44 -2.11
C GLU A 51 -7.90 -0.98 -2.69
N ALA A 52 -8.60 -1.90 -2.02
CA ALA A 52 -8.80 -3.25 -2.54
C ALA A 52 -9.99 -3.27 -3.52
N ARG A 53 -9.75 -3.71 -4.75
CA ARG A 53 -10.76 -3.83 -5.83
C ARG A 53 -11.12 -5.29 -6.12
N GLY A 54 -11.05 -6.16 -5.11
CA GLY A 54 -11.36 -7.59 -5.24
C GLY A 54 -10.45 -8.28 -6.27
N GLN A 55 -11.04 -8.88 -7.32
CA GLN A 55 -10.30 -9.57 -8.38
C GLN A 55 -9.38 -8.64 -9.20
N ALA A 56 -9.68 -7.33 -9.25
CA ALA A 56 -8.82 -6.36 -9.91
C ALA A 56 -7.54 -6.06 -9.10
N GLY A 57 -7.40 -6.60 -7.89
CA GLY A 57 -6.23 -6.42 -7.03
C GLY A 57 -6.31 -5.15 -6.19
N THR A 58 -5.15 -4.67 -5.74
CA THR A 58 -5.05 -3.49 -4.86
C THR A 58 -4.35 -2.36 -5.61
N ILE A 59 -4.80 -1.14 -5.37
CA ILE A 59 -4.20 0.09 -5.91
C ILE A 59 -3.86 1.06 -4.77
N VAL A 60 -2.98 2.02 -5.03
CA VAL A 60 -2.85 3.22 -4.20
C VAL A 60 -4.12 4.05 -4.36
N SER A 61 -4.71 4.52 -3.26
CA SER A 61 -5.95 5.31 -3.36
C SER A 61 -5.70 6.57 -4.20
N PRO A 62 -6.62 6.91 -5.12
CA PRO A 62 -6.56 8.17 -5.87
C PRO A 62 -6.53 9.40 -4.94
N ARG A 63 -7.04 9.25 -3.72
CA ARG A 63 -7.10 10.31 -2.71
C ARG A 63 -5.74 10.67 -2.14
N VAL A 64 -4.74 9.78 -2.23
CA VAL A 64 -3.38 10.07 -1.71
C VAL A 64 -2.62 11.06 -2.60
N ALA A 65 -3.17 11.43 -3.76
CA ALA A 65 -2.66 12.49 -4.61
C ALA A 65 -2.68 13.84 -3.87
N GLY A 66 -1.59 14.13 -3.15
CA GLY A 66 -1.36 15.42 -2.51
C GLY A 66 -1.78 15.54 -1.06
N ILE A 67 -1.91 14.44 -0.30
CA ILE A 67 -2.16 14.58 1.15
C ILE A 67 -0.84 14.66 1.90
N GLU A 68 -0.52 15.90 2.25
CA GLU A 68 0.12 16.30 3.51
C GLU A 68 -0.62 15.62 4.69
N LEU A 69 -0.42 14.31 4.87
CA LEU A 69 -1.15 13.50 5.85
C LEU A 69 -0.58 13.77 7.24
N LEU A 70 -1.21 14.73 7.91
CA LEU A 70 -1.26 14.92 9.35
C LEU A 70 0.11 15.07 10.02
N LYS A 71 0.66 16.28 9.92
CA LYS A 71 1.39 16.88 11.05
C LYS A 71 0.39 16.95 12.21
N VAL A 72 0.43 15.99 13.12
CA VAL A 72 -0.10 16.14 14.48
C VAL A 72 1.08 16.18 15.43
#